data_AF-A0A3A5VEP5-F1
#
_entry.id   AF-A0A3A5VEP5-F1
#
_cell.length_a   1.000
_cell.length_b   1.000
_cell.length_c   1.000
_cell.angle_alpha   90.00
_cell.angle_beta   90.00
_cell.angle_gamma   90.00
#
_symmetry.space_group_name_H-M   'P 1'
#
loop_
_entity.id
_entity.type
_entity.pdbx_description
1 polymer ?
#
loop_
_entity_poly.entity_id
_entity_poly.type
_entity_poly.pdbx_seq_one_letter_code
_entity_poly.pdbx_strand_id
1 'polypeptide(L)'
;MASTDTKASEDSKLPLEIEFEPDVSSKKRKGLHRPIPAKVFTKNKIEGEKPAKIYLLVNPYSGKKKGIKVAEEVKILFEKAEIKTEMHISQHSGHLIEIAGSLTVLKNEAIVVVGGDGSLSETITGWMLQSKDNSDIRFGLIPAGTGNSQANDLQISSTEDAVSRIISGDSQCLDLAKVELIEGLPGNTKDKITRFSHNLVTWGLGVDSTIKAEKMRWMGSIRYDVGILMAIMANNRRHASLYLDGHKMEDDYTLFLVQNSQTGGSLLPLAPGASLDDGIMDIGILKKMTRRDILKAFGLLKKEGRHVFHPRVVYHRFKELKIETPKPTAINIDGENIGSTPLNMEVLASEVKIFH
;
A
#
# COMPACT_ATOMS: atom_id res chain seq x y z
N MET A 1 -56.42 10.87 5.95
CA MET A 1 -55.59 10.57 7.14
C MET A 1 -55.02 9.17 6.97
N ALA A 2 -53.72 9.03 7.23
CA ALA A 2 -52.92 7.80 7.28
C ALA A 2 -52.71 7.03 5.96
N SER A 3 -51.70 7.44 5.18
CA SER A 3 -50.86 6.52 4.42
C SER A 3 -49.66 6.15 5.30
N THR A 4 -49.59 4.89 5.69
CA THR A 4 -48.47 4.32 6.45
C THR A 4 -47.28 4.14 5.52
N ASP A 5 -46.33 5.07 5.58
CA ASP A 5 -44.96 4.85 5.11
C ASP A 5 -44.28 3.85 6.04
N THR A 6 -44.23 2.61 5.61
CA THR A 6 -43.38 1.58 6.18
C THR A 6 -41.93 1.95 5.85
N LYS A 7 -41.29 2.71 6.74
CA LYS A 7 -39.82 2.78 6.81
C LYS A 7 -39.30 1.35 6.94
N ALA A 8 -38.70 0.84 5.87
CA ALA A 8 -37.86 -0.33 5.93
C ALA A 8 -36.76 -0.05 6.97
N SER A 9 -36.79 -0.79 8.07
CA SER A 9 -35.67 -0.90 8.99
C SER A 9 -34.53 -1.60 8.24
N GLU A 10 -33.57 -0.83 7.74
CA GLU A 10 -32.24 -1.35 7.42
C GLU A 10 -31.61 -1.80 8.74
N ASP A 11 -31.78 -3.09 9.06
CA ASP A 11 -31.08 -3.73 10.16
C ASP A 11 -29.57 -3.57 9.92
N SER A 12 -28.98 -2.72 10.76
CA SER A 12 -27.59 -2.32 10.78
C SER A 12 -26.69 -3.51 11.13
N LYS A 13 -26.37 -4.36 10.15
CA LYS A 13 -25.23 -5.26 10.29
C LYS A 13 -23.97 -4.41 10.14
N LEU A 14 -23.15 -4.36 11.19
CA LEU A 14 -21.79 -3.83 11.14
C LEU A 14 -21.03 -4.49 9.97
N PRO A 15 -20.03 -3.82 9.38
CA PRO A 15 -19.20 -4.45 8.36
C PRO A 15 -18.60 -5.73 8.92
N LEU A 16 -18.61 -6.80 8.13
CA LEU A 16 -18.18 -8.13 8.57
C LEU A 16 -16.72 -8.06 9.07
N GLU A 17 -16.52 -8.45 10.33
CA GLU A 17 -15.18 -8.62 10.90
C GLU A 17 -14.52 -9.87 10.29
N ILE A 18 -13.24 -9.78 9.92
CA ILE A 18 -12.47 -10.92 9.44
C ILE A 18 -12.08 -11.80 10.63
N GLU A 19 -12.47 -13.07 10.57
CA GLU A 19 -11.98 -14.10 11.48
C GLU A 19 -10.74 -14.78 10.89
N PHE A 20 -9.61 -14.66 11.59
CA PHE A 20 -8.37 -15.31 11.18
C PHE A 20 -8.29 -16.73 11.74
N GLU A 21 -8.00 -17.70 10.88
CA GLU A 21 -7.74 -19.07 11.32
C GLU A 21 -6.31 -19.25 11.83
N PRO A 22 -6.10 -19.91 12.98
CA PRO A 22 -4.76 -20.23 13.46
C PRO A 22 -4.15 -21.40 12.69
N ASP A 23 -2.91 -21.24 12.22
CA ASP A 23 -2.11 -22.34 11.66
C ASP A 23 -1.67 -23.27 12.80
N VAL A 24 -2.45 -24.32 13.07
CA VAL A 24 -2.21 -25.29 14.17
C VAL A 24 -0.89 -26.06 14.01
N SER A 25 -0.31 -26.09 12.80
CA SER A 25 1.01 -26.69 12.55
C SER A 25 2.16 -25.79 12.98
N SER A 26 1.91 -24.48 13.15
CA SER A 26 2.94 -23.51 13.51
C SER A 26 3.40 -23.62 14.95
N LYS A 27 4.65 -23.23 15.23
CA LYS A 27 5.13 -23.11 16.61
C LYS A 27 4.32 -22.04 17.37
N LYS A 28 3.80 -22.38 18.55
CA LYS A 28 3.18 -21.40 19.44
C LYS A 28 4.21 -20.38 19.93
N ARG A 29 3.86 -19.09 19.89
CA ARG A 29 4.63 -18.01 20.52
C ARG A 29 3.69 -17.19 21.38
N LYS A 30 4.03 -17.02 22.67
CA LYS A 30 3.14 -16.40 23.67
C LYS A 30 1.74 -17.04 23.70
N GLY A 31 1.67 -18.37 23.53
CA GLY A 31 0.43 -19.13 23.53
C GLY A 31 -0.36 -19.14 22.22
N LEU A 32 0.05 -18.36 21.21
CA LEU A 32 -0.69 -18.21 19.95
C LEU A 32 0.04 -18.87 18.77
N HIS A 33 -0.71 -19.54 17.90
CA HIS A 33 -0.27 -19.89 16.54
C HIS A 33 -0.24 -18.63 15.66
N ARG A 34 0.50 -18.67 14.56
CA ARG A 34 0.39 -17.60 13.54
C ARG A 34 -0.94 -17.76 12.78
N PRO A 35 -1.49 -16.70 12.18
CA PRO A 35 -2.63 -16.87 11.28
C PRO A 35 -2.20 -17.60 10.00
N ILE A 36 -3.14 -18.31 9.38
CA ILE A 36 -2.98 -18.81 8.01
C ILE A 36 -3.07 -17.60 7.08
N PRO A 37 -2.03 -17.28 6.30
CA PRO A 37 -2.09 -16.16 5.36
C PRO A 37 -3.00 -16.51 4.17
N ALA A 38 -3.67 -15.50 3.61
CA ALA A 38 -4.36 -15.62 2.33
C ALA A 38 -3.36 -15.87 1.20
N LYS A 39 -3.86 -16.30 0.04
CA LYS A 39 -3.05 -16.32 -1.18
C LYS A 39 -2.73 -14.88 -1.58
N VAL A 40 -1.49 -14.60 -1.96
CA VAL A 40 -1.10 -13.28 -2.47
C VAL A 40 -1.96 -12.90 -3.68
N PHE A 41 -2.14 -13.85 -4.60
CA PHE A 41 -2.97 -13.71 -5.78
C PHE A 41 -4.05 -14.78 -5.80
N THR A 42 -5.26 -14.37 -6.14
CA THR A 42 -6.46 -15.19 -6.25
C THR A 42 -6.81 -15.47 -7.70
N LYS A 43 -6.40 -14.61 -8.63
CA LYS A 43 -6.63 -14.76 -10.07
C LYS A 43 -5.49 -15.52 -10.73
N ASN A 44 -5.79 -16.09 -11.89
CA ASN A 44 -4.78 -16.73 -12.71
C ASN A 44 -3.84 -15.70 -13.33
N LYS A 45 -2.60 -16.13 -13.51
CA LYS A 45 -1.57 -15.42 -14.26
C LYS A 45 -2.02 -15.15 -15.69
N ILE A 46 -1.73 -13.94 -16.17
CA ILE A 46 -2.03 -13.50 -17.53
C ILE A 46 -0.76 -13.73 -18.36
N GLU A 47 -0.83 -14.69 -19.27
CA GLU A 47 0.23 -14.90 -20.26
C GLU A 47 0.37 -13.66 -21.14
N GLY A 48 1.61 -13.25 -21.36
CA GLY A 48 1.90 -12.04 -22.12
C GLY A 48 3.20 -12.18 -22.89
N GLU A 49 3.40 -11.28 -23.85
CA GLU A 49 4.61 -11.28 -24.66
C GLU A 49 5.66 -10.34 -24.09
N LYS A 50 6.93 -10.66 -24.35
CA LYS A 50 8.06 -9.77 -24.10
C LYS A 50 7.76 -8.34 -24.62
N PRO A 51 7.93 -7.29 -23.81
CA PRO A 51 7.65 -5.93 -24.26
C PRO A 51 8.63 -5.49 -25.35
N ALA A 52 8.15 -4.75 -26.35
CA ALA A 52 8.99 -4.22 -27.43
C ALA A 52 9.83 -3.02 -26.96
N LYS A 53 9.28 -2.23 -26.03
CA LYS A 53 9.94 -1.08 -25.42
C LYS A 53 9.62 -1.00 -23.93
N ILE A 54 10.60 -0.59 -23.13
CA ILE A 54 10.48 -0.29 -21.72
C ILE A 54 10.82 1.18 -21.47
N TYR A 55 9.93 1.88 -20.77
CA TYR A 55 10.21 3.17 -20.13
C TYR A 55 10.68 2.90 -18.71
N LEU A 56 11.99 3.00 -18.49
CA LEU A 56 12.66 2.73 -17.24
C LEU A 56 12.69 3.98 -16.36
N LEU A 57 11.79 4.05 -15.39
CA LEU A 57 11.65 5.16 -14.44
C LEU A 57 12.50 4.90 -13.20
N VAL A 58 13.48 5.77 -12.95
CA VAL A 58 14.53 5.53 -11.97
C VAL A 58 14.46 6.58 -10.86
N ASN A 59 14.33 6.12 -9.61
CA ASN A 59 14.59 6.97 -8.46
C ASN A 59 16.06 6.80 -8.02
N PRO A 60 16.93 7.81 -8.26
CA PRO A 60 18.37 7.69 -7.99
C PRO A 60 18.69 7.57 -6.50
N TYR A 61 17.80 8.05 -5.63
CA TYR A 61 17.98 8.06 -4.17
C TYR A 61 17.47 6.78 -3.50
N SER A 62 16.92 5.83 -4.25
CA SER A 62 16.40 4.57 -3.72
C SER A 62 17.44 3.77 -2.93
N GLY A 63 17.01 3.22 -1.80
CA GLY A 63 17.83 2.34 -0.98
C GLY A 63 19.05 3.08 -0.40
N LYS A 64 20.24 2.52 -0.63
CA LYS A 64 21.53 3.14 -0.29
C LYS A 64 22.07 3.98 -1.45
N LYS A 65 21.20 4.73 -2.15
CA LYS A 65 21.52 5.49 -3.38
C LYS A 65 22.08 4.60 -4.50
N LYS A 66 21.50 3.42 -4.69
CA LYS A 66 21.93 2.45 -5.70
C LYS A 66 21.08 2.48 -6.98
N GLY A 67 20.05 3.32 -7.04
CA GLY A 67 19.05 3.31 -8.12
C GLY A 67 19.65 3.42 -9.52
N ILE A 68 20.60 4.35 -9.72
CA ILE A 68 21.27 4.54 -11.02
C ILE A 68 22.07 3.29 -11.42
N LYS A 69 22.89 2.77 -10.50
CA LYS A 69 23.70 1.58 -10.77
C LYS A 69 22.84 0.37 -11.17
N VAL A 70 21.77 0.13 -10.42
CA VAL A 70 20.83 -0.96 -10.72
C VAL A 70 20.14 -0.72 -12.07
N ALA A 71 19.75 0.52 -12.38
CA ALA A 71 19.13 0.85 -13.66
C ALA A 71 20.08 0.61 -14.85
N GLU A 72 21.37 0.93 -14.72
CA GLU A 72 22.38 0.64 -15.74
C GLU A 72 22.56 -0.86 -15.97
N GLU A 73 22.65 -1.65 -14.89
CA GLU A 73 22.72 -3.12 -14.94
C GLU A 73 21.48 -3.72 -15.63
N VAL A 74 20.29 -3.26 -15.24
CA VAL A 74 18.99 -3.68 -15.81
C VAL A 74 18.88 -3.31 -17.29
N LYS A 75 19.28 -2.09 -17.66
CA LYS A 75 19.23 -1.62 -19.04
C LYS A 75 20.06 -2.52 -19.96
N ILE A 76 21.26 -2.91 -19.53
CA ILE A 76 22.10 -3.86 -20.29
C ILE A 76 21.40 -5.20 -20.50
N LEU A 77 20.68 -5.71 -19.49
CA LEU A 77 19.96 -6.97 -19.59
C LEU A 77 18.76 -6.87 -20.55
N PHE A 78 18.01 -5.77 -20.51
CA PHE A 78 16.92 -5.53 -21.46
C PHE A 78 17.42 -5.37 -22.89
N GLU A 79 18.51 -4.64 -23.10
CA GLU A 79 19.12 -4.49 -24.44
C GLU A 79 19.62 -5.83 -25.00
N LYS A 80 20.22 -6.69 -24.16
CA LYS A 80 20.59 -8.06 -24.54
C LYS A 80 19.39 -8.94 -24.91
N ALA A 81 18.23 -8.67 -24.32
CA ALA A 81 16.97 -9.31 -24.66
C ALA A 81 16.25 -8.65 -25.85
N GLU A 82 16.92 -7.72 -26.56
CA GLU A 82 16.40 -6.99 -27.71
C GLU A 82 15.17 -6.12 -27.38
N ILE A 83 15.11 -5.61 -26.14
CA ILE A 83 14.05 -4.69 -25.69
C ILE A 83 14.58 -3.26 -25.75
N LYS A 84 13.93 -2.39 -26.51
CA LYS A 84 14.29 -0.97 -26.57
C LYS A 84 14.06 -0.35 -25.18
N THR A 85 15.08 0.28 -24.60
CA THR A 85 14.97 0.84 -23.24
C THR A 85 15.20 2.35 -23.25
N GLU A 86 14.21 3.10 -22.80
CA GLU A 86 14.28 4.55 -22.58
C GLU A 86 14.32 4.84 -21.09
N MET A 87 15.35 5.52 -20.61
CA MET A 87 15.57 5.72 -19.18
C MET A 87 15.25 7.15 -18.76
N HIS A 88 14.41 7.31 -17.73
CA HIS A 88 14.04 8.58 -17.13
C HIS A 88 14.43 8.60 -15.66
N ILE A 89 15.24 9.58 -15.25
CA ILE A 89 15.75 9.68 -13.88
C ILE A 89 15.00 10.81 -13.15
N SER A 90 14.42 10.48 -11.99
CA SER A 90 13.72 11.47 -11.17
C SER A 90 14.70 12.49 -10.56
N GLN A 91 14.27 13.74 -10.40
CA GLN A 91 15.12 14.83 -9.92
C GLN A 91 14.72 15.29 -8.51
N HIS A 92 13.45 15.11 -8.15
CA HIS A 92 12.88 15.40 -6.84
C HIS A 92 11.76 14.42 -6.51
N SER A 93 11.28 14.44 -5.27
CA SER A 93 10.07 13.73 -4.86
C SER A 93 8.87 14.23 -5.68
N GLY A 94 8.00 13.31 -6.09
CA GLY A 94 6.89 13.57 -6.99
C GLY A 94 7.25 13.64 -8.48
N HIS A 95 8.53 13.71 -8.88
CA HIS A 95 8.89 13.82 -10.29
C HIS A 95 8.50 12.58 -11.11
N LEU A 96 8.39 11.39 -10.51
CA LEU A 96 7.93 10.20 -11.24
C LEU A 96 6.44 10.31 -11.60
N ILE A 97 5.64 11.06 -10.85
CA ILE A 97 4.24 11.37 -11.20
C ILE A 97 4.23 12.18 -12.50
N GLU A 98 5.07 13.21 -12.60
CA GLU A 98 5.18 14.08 -13.78
C GLU A 98 5.70 13.31 -15.01
N ILE A 99 6.78 12.55 -14.84
CA ILE A 99 7.34 11.71 -15.91
C ILE A 99 6.27 10.74 -16.39
N ALA A 100 5.73 9.89 -15.50
CA ALA A 100 4.76 8.88 -15.87
C ALA A 100 3.51 9.50 -16.51
N GLY A 101 3.05 10.64 -16.00
CA GLY A 101 1.92 11.43 -16.52
C GLY A 101 2.13 12.06 -17.90
N SER A 102 3.38 12.15 -18.37
CA SER A 102 3.72 12.67 -19.70
C SER A 102 3.94 11.59 -20.76
N LEU A 103 4.07 10.32 -20.34
CA LEU A 103 4.38 9.23 -21.25
C LEU A 103 3.20 8.87 -22.15
N THR A 104 3.53 8.42 -23.36
CA THR A 104 2.61 7.71 -24.25
C THR A 104 3.17 6.31 -24.47
N VAL A 105 2.48 5.31 -23.93
CA VAL A 105 2.92 3.91 -23.91
C VAL A 105 1.95 3.09 -24.75
N LEU A 106 2.46 2.31 -25.70
CA LEU A 106 1.64 1.42 -26.52
C LEU A 106 1.38 0.09 -25.79
N LYS A 107 0.37 -0.67 -26.25
CA LYS A 107 -0.05 -1.94 -25.62
C LYS A 107 1.06 -3.01 -25.50
N ASN A 108 2.00 -3.03 -26.44
CA ASN A 108 3.16 -3.93 -26.43
C ASN A 108 4.40 -3.35 -25.75
N GLU A 109 4.27 -2.19 -25.11
CA GLU A 109 5.33 -1.53 -24.33
C GLU A 109 5.01 -1.62 -22.83
N ALA A 110 5.95 -1.19 -21.99
CA ALA A 110 5.77 -1.25 -20.54
C ALA A 110 6.48 -0.10 -19.79
N ILE A 111 6.02 0.16 -18.57
CA ILE A 111 6.66 1.09 -17.64
C ILE A 111 7.32 0.25 -16.54
N VAL A 112 8.64 0.40 -16.35
CA VAL A 112 9.39 -0.34 -15.32
C VAL A 112 10.02 0.64 -14.35
N VAL A 113 9.78 0.44 -13.06
CA VAL A 113 10.31 1.30 -12.00
C VAL A 113 11.54 0.66 -11.37
N VAL A 114 12.65 1.39 -11.30
CA VAL A 114 13.82 1.05 -10.49
C VAL A 114 13.76 1.87 -9.21
N GLY A 115 13.27 1.25 -8.13
CA GLY A 115 13.02 1.96 -6.89
C GLY A 115 12.43 1.10 -5.78
N GLY A 116 11.72 1.75 -4.85
CA GLY A 116 10.93 1.08 -3.82
C GLY A 116 9.44 1.35 -4.00
N ASP A 117 8.66 0.94 -2.99
CA ASP A 117 7.19 1.01 -2.98
C ASP A 117 6.67 2.43 -3.35
N GLY A 118 7.21 3.49 -2.73
CA GLY A 118 6.80 4.87 -3.06
C GLY A 118 7.08 5.30 -4.52
N SER A 119 8.16 4.80 -5.14
CA SER A 119 8.44 5.11 -6.55
C SER A 119 7.48 4.41 -7.51
N LEU A 120 7.02 3.21 -7.15
CA LEU A 120 5.95 2.53 -7.87
C LEU A 120 4.63 3.28 -7.70
N SER A 121 4.29 3.70 -6.48
CA SER A 121 3.11 4.51 -6.16
C SER A 121 3.06 5.84 -6.94
N GLU A 122 4.16 6.59 -6.97
CA GLU A 122 4.27 7.83 -7.78
C GLU A 122 4.04 7.54 -9.27
N THR A 123 4.66 6.48 -9.79
CA THR A 123 4.56 6.11 -11.21
C THR A 123 3.14 5.70 -11.60
N ILE A 124 2.50 4.83 -10.80
CA ILE A 124 1.10 4.43 -11.00
C ILE A 124 0.19 5.65 -10.89
N THR A 125 0.38 6.50 -9.89
CA THR A 125 -0.40 7.74 -9.73
C THR A 125 -0.30 8.63 -10.98
N GLY A 126 0.92 8.89 -11.46
CA GLY A 126 1.14 9.73 -12.64
C GLY A 126 0.47 9.16 -13.88
N TRP A 127 0.57 7.84 -14.10
CA TRP A 127 -0.11 7.16 -15.19
C TRP A 127 -1.63 7.27 -15.09
N MET A 128 -2.20 6.92 -13.94
CA MET A 128 -3.64 6.89 -13.71
C MET A 128 -4.31 8.26 -13.85
N LEU A 129 -3.61 9.35 -13.50
CA LEU A 129 -4.14 10.71 -13.62
C LEU A 129 -4.31 11.19 -15.08
N GLN A 130 -3.73 10.51 -16.07
CA GLN A 130 -3.84 10.91 -17.47
C GLN A 130 -5.24 10.71 -18.09
N SER A 131 -6.18 10.08 -17.38
CA SER A 131 -7.55 9.81 -17.87
C SER A 131 -7.64 8.97 -19.16
N LYS A 132 -6.60 8.18 -19.47
CA LYS A 132 -6.57 7.25 -20.62
C LYS A 132 -7.16 5.88 -20.24
N ASP A 133 -7.46 5.04 -21.23
CA ASP A 133 -7.71 3.61 -20.99
C ASP A 133 -6.43 2.97 -20.45
N ASN A 134 -6.42 2.67 -19.16
CA ASN A 134 -5.24 2.24 -18.41
C ASN A 134 -5.13 0.71 -18.29
N SER A 135 -6.17 -0.01 -18.71
CA SER A 135 -6.42 -1.43 -18.39
C SER A 135 -5.40 -2.40 -18.99
N ASP A 136 -4.62 -1.96 -19.97
CA ASP A 136 -3.70 -2.80 -20.73
C ASP A 136 -2.22 -2.52 -20.50
N ILE A 137 -1.85 -1.46 -19.76
CA ILE A 137 -0.45 -1.19 -19.48
C ILE A 137 0.08 -2.10 -18.37
N ARG A 138 1.28 -2.62 -18.60
CA ARG A 138 2.02 -3.46 -17.67
C ARG A 138 3.10 -2.65 -16.98
N PHE A 139 3.10 -2.73 -15.65
CA PHE A 139 4.12 -2.18 -14.78
C PHE A 139 5.15 -3.25 -14.41
N GLY A 140 6.40 -2.85 -14.22
CA GLY A 140 7.44 -3.69 -13.62
C GLY A 140 8.07 -3.00 -12.41
N LEU A 141 8.47 -3.78 -11.42
CA LEU A 141 9.21 -3.31 -10.26
C LEU A 141 10.57 -3.99 -10.19
N ILE A 142 11.64 -3.20 -10.36
CA ILE A 142 13.00 -3.62 -10.01
C ILE A 142 13.29 -3.12 -8.58
N PRO A 143 13.45 -4.03 -7.60
CA PRO A 143 13.63 -3.63 -6.21
C PRO A 143 15.00 -3.00 -5.97
N ALA A 144 15.03 -1.68 -5.78
CA ALA A 144 16.21 -0.91 -5.39
C ALA A 144 16.02 -0.14 -4.07
N GLY A 145 14.85 -0.26 -3.43
CA GLY A 145 14.51 0.37 -2.16
C GLY A 145 15.08 -0.34 -0.92
N THR A 146 14.79 0.21 0.27
CA THR A 146 15.22 -0.37 1.57
C THR A 146 14.19 -1.34 2.17
N GLY A 147 12.89 -1.08 1.96
CA GLY A 147 11.79 -1.90 2.48
C GLY A 147 11.33 -2.99 1.50
N ASN A 148 11.13 -2.60 0.23
CA ASN A 148 10.72 -3.48 -0.88
C ASN A 148 9.56 -4.41 -0.50
N SER A 149 8.58 -3.89 0.27
CA SER A 149 7.47 -4.71 0.75
C SER A 149 6.58 -5.16 -0.40
N GLN A 150 6.39 -4.31 -1.41
CA GLN A 150 5.68 -4.71 -2.61
C GLN A 150 6.43 -5.81 -3.36
N ALA A 151 7.76 -5.70 -3.52
CA ALA A 151 8.53 -6.72 -4.21
C ALA A 151 8.48 -8.08 -3.48
N ASN A 152 8.48 -8.07 -2.14
CA ASN A 152 8.28 -9.28 -1.33
C ASN A 152 6.93 -9.93 -1.60
N ASP A 153 5.85 -9.13 -1.62
CA ASP A 153 4.51 -9.66 -1.84
C ASP A 153 4.34 -10.13 -3.29
N LEU A 154 4.98 -9.48 -4.26
CA LEU A 154 5.13 -9.96 -5.65
C LEU A 154 6.09 -11.15 -5.78
N GLN A 155 6.66 -11.65 -4.69
CA GLN A 155 7.61 -12.77 -4.66
C GLN A 155 8.85 -12.57 -5.55
N ILE A 156 9.26 -11.31 -5.74
CA ILE A 156 10.46 -10.93 -6.49
C ILE A 156 11.67 -11.11 -5.58
N SER A 157 12.52 -12.07 -5.92
CA SER A 157 13.65 -12.50 -5.09
C SER A 157 14.95 -11.72 -5.35
N SER A 158 15.12 -11.16 -6.55
CA SER A 158 16.27 -10.35 -6.92
C SER A 158 15.99 -9.42 -8.12
N THR A 159 16.96 -8.58 -8.47
CA THR A 159 16.93 -7.76 -9.69
C THR A 159 16.83 -8.64 -10.94
N GLU A 160 17.60 -9.72 -10.99
CA GLU A 160 17.63 -10.66 -12.11
C GLU A 160 16.31 -11.41 -12.26
N ASP A 161 15.69 -11.81 -11.15
CA ASP A 161 14.35 -12.40 -11.14
C ASP A 161 13.31 -11.43 -11.71
N ALA A 162 13.32 -10.16 -11.24
CA ALA A 162 12.43 -9.12 -11.75
C ALA A 162 12.61 -8.91 -13.28
N VAL A 163 13.86 -8.83 -13.74
CA VAL A 163 14.18 -8.69 -15.17
C VAL A 163 13.70 -9.90 -15.97
N SER A 164 13.90 -11.12 -15.47
CA SER A 164 13.46 -12.35 -16.13
C SER A 164 11.94 -12.39 -16.29
N ARG A 165 11.19 -11.98 -15.27
CA ARG A 165 9.71 -11.91 -15.34
C ARG A 165 9.23 -10.89 -16.36
N ILE A 166 9.87 -9.72 -16.41
CA ILE A 166 9.57 -8.68 -17.40
C ILE A 166 9.86 -9.18 -18.83
N ILE A 167 10.97 -9.89 -19.03
CA ILE A 167 11.33 -10.47 -20.34
C ILE A 167 10.35 -11.59 -20.73
N SER A 168 9.90 -12.41 -19.78
CA SER A 168 8.89 -13.46 -20.00
C SER A 168 7.59 -12.87 -20.53
N GLY A 169 7.22 -11.67 -20.07
CA GLY A 169 6.07 -10.92 -20.56
C GLY A 169 4.77 -11.16 -19.78
N ASP A 170 4.74 -12.21 -18.97
CA ASP A 170 3.59 -12.54 -18.17
C ASP A 170 3.32 -11.54 -17.05
N SER A 171 2.06 -11.43 -16.65
CA SER A 171 1.62 -10.46 -15.66
C SER A 171 0.53 -10.98 -14.76
N GLN A 172 0.26 -10.24 -13.69
CA GLN A 172 -0.84 -10.45 -12.77
C GLN A 172 -1.61 -9.14 -12.63
N CYS A 173 -2.92 -9.24 -12.41
CA CYS A 173 -3.72 -8.08 -12.03
C CYS A 173 -3.33 -7.57 -10.64
N LEU A 174 -3.46 -6.27 -10.45
CA LEU A 174 -3.24 -5.60 -9.18
C LEU A 174 -4.38 -4.61 -8.95
N ASP A 175 -5.03 -4.74 -7.80
CA ASP A 175 -6.02 -3.79 -7.33
C ASP A 175 -5.35 -2.52 -6.84
N LEU A 176 -6.02 -1.38 -7.04
CA LEU A 176 -5.55 -0.07 -6.58
C LEU A 176 -6.61 0.58 -5.70
N ALA A 177 -6.18 1.37 -4.73
CA ALA A 177 -7.03 2.30 -4.02
C ALA A 177 -6.91 3.68 -4.68
N LYS A 178 -8.00 4.18 -5.27
CA LYS A 178 -8.12 5.59 -5.62
C LYS A 178 -8.42 6.37 -4.35
N VAL A 179 -7.51 7.24 -3.93
CA VAL A 179 -7.60 8.00 -2.68
C VAL A 179 -7.74 9.48 -2.98
N GLU A 180 -8.87 10.06 -2.59
CA GLU A 180 -9.16 11.48 -2.67
C GLU A 180 -9.10 12.10 -1.27
N LEU A 181 -8.26 13.12 -1.10
CA LEU A 181 -8.00 13.76 0.19
C LEU A 181 -7.60 15.23 0.03
N ILE A 182 -7.44 15.95 1.14
CA ILE A 182 -6.93 17.32 1.12
C ILE A 182 -5.40 17.29 1.06
N GLU A 183 -4.78 18.00 0.11
CA GLU A 183 -3.31 18.09 0.03
C GLU A 183 -2.75 18.83 1.25
N GLY A 184 -1.61 18.33 1.74
CA GLY A 184 -0.88 18.98 2.81
C GLY A 184 -1.27 18.50 4.21
N LEU A 185 -0.47 18.95 5.17
CA LEU A 185 -0.57 18.52 6.56
C LEU A 185 -1.49 19.46 7.34
N PRO A 186 -2.02 19.03 8.50
CA PRO A 186 -2.86 19.88 9.32
C PRO A 186 -2.20 21.23 9.62
N GLY A 187 -2.89 22.32 9.28
CA GLY A 187 -2.38 23.69 9.41
C GLY A 187 -1.69 24.28 8.18
N ASN A 188 -1.42 23.47 7.14
CA ASN A 188 -0.91 23.93 5.85
C ASN A 188 -1.53 23.08 4.72
N THR A 189 -2.85 23.18 4.59
CA THR A 189 -3.65 22.44 3.60
C THR A 189 -3.86 23.25 2.35
N LYS A 190 -3.96 22.59 1.19
CA LYS A 190 -4.32 23.18 -0.10
C LYS A 190 -5.63 22.57 -0.63
N ASP A 191 -5.73 22.43 -1.95
CA ASP A 191 -6.87 21.84 -2.64
C ASP A 191 -6.92 20.31 -2.48
N LYS A 192 -8.01 19.72 -2.99
CA LYS A 192 -8.15 18.27 -3.07
C LYS A 192 -7.10 17.70 -4.04
N ILE A 193 -6.55 16.56 -3.68
CA ILE A 193 -5.67 15.76 -4.53
C ILE A 193 -6.18 14.34 -4.64
N THR A 194 -5.75 13.66 -5.70
CA THR A 194 -5.98 12.24 -5.93
C THR A 194 -4.65 11.51 -5.99
N ARG A 195 -4.61 10.33 -5.36
CA ARG A 195 -3.47 9.41 -5.33
C ARG A 195 -3.96 7.99 -5.54
N PHE A 196 -3.11 7.14 -6.10
CA PHE A 196 -3.41 5.74 -6.31
C PHE A 196 -2.44 4.91 -5.49
N SER A 197 -2.97 4.20 -4.49
CA SER A 197 -2.18 3.36 -3.59
C SER A 197 -2.31 1.90 -3.98
N HIS A 198 -1.20 1.18 -3.97
CA HIS A 198 -1.15 -0.26 -4.25
C HIS A 198 -0.80 -1.09 -3.01
N ASN A 199 -0.48 -0.45 -1.88
CA ASN A 199 0.12 -1.10 -0.71
C ASN A 199 -0.59 -0.69 0.59
N LEU A 200 -0.33 0.51 1.11
CA LEU A 200 -0.67 0.88 2.48
C LEU A 200 -1.11 2.34 2.60
N VAL A 201 -2.31 2.56 3.14
CA VAL A 201 -2.77 3.86 3.62
C VAL A 201 -2.94 3.81 5.14
N THR A 202 -2.41 4.80 5.85
CA THR A 202 -2.50 4.85 7.31
C THR A 202 -3.04 6.17 7.82
N TRP A 203 -3.80 6.08 8.91
CA TRP A 203 -4.30 7.22 9.66
C TRP A 203 -4.03 7.03 11.15
N GLY A 204 -3.64 8.10 11.85
CA GLY A 204 -3.33 8.06 13.29
C GLY A 204 -1.85 7.90 13.62
N LEU A 205 -1.00 7.70 12.61
CA LEU A 205 0.43 7.97 12.74
C LEU A 205 0.60 9.50 12.73
N GLY A 206 1.01 10.08 13.86
CA GLY A 206 1.25 11.53 13.90
C GLY A 206 2.29 11.95 12.86
N VAL A 207 2.19 13.20 12.39
CA VAL A 207 3.13 13.81 11.41
C VAL A 207 4.59 13.68 11.84
N ASP A 208 4.84 13.72 13.16
CA ASP A 208 6.18 13.66 13.76
C ASP A 208 6.87 12.29 13.65
N SER A 209 6.12 11.24 13.30
CA SER A 209 6.65 9.88 13.23
C SER A 209 7.70 9.74 12.12
N THR A 210 7.42 10.30 10.95
CA THR A 210 8.31 10.34 9.79
C THR A 210 9.54 11.22 10.08
N ILE A 211 9.35 12.39 10.71
CA ILE A 211 10.46 13.29 11.09
C ILE A 211 11.39 12.60 12.11
N LYS A 212 10.83 11.88 13.09
CA LYS A 212 11.62 11.11 14.06
C LYS A 212 12.36 9.94 13.39
N ALA A 213 11.69 9.20 12.50
CA ALA A 213 12.31 8.11 11.74
C ALA A 213 13.46 8.60 10.84
N GLU A 214 13.35 9.81 10.29
CA GLU A 214 14.41 10.45 9.53
C GLU A 214 15.65 10.77 10.38
N LYS A 215 15.47 11.17 11.65
CA LYS A 215 16.59 11.33 12.60
C LYS A 215 17.27 10.00 13.00
N MET A 216 16.65 8.87 12.67
CA MET A 216 17.12 7.51 13.00
C MET A 216 17.66 6.75 11.77
N ARG A 217 18.16 7.45 10.73
CA ARG A 217 18.73 6.81 9.52
C ARG A 217 19.76 5.72 9.82
N TRP A 218 20.54 5.89 10.91
CA TRP A 218 21.56 4.94 11.35
C TRP A 218 21.01 3.53 11.69
N MET A 219 19.71 3.40 11.95
CA MET A 219 19.06 2.12 12.26
C MET A 219 18.66 1.30 11.02
N GLY A 220 18.81 1.83 9.80
CA GLY A 220 18.38 1.13 8.59
C GLY A 220 16.84 1.02 8.47
N SER A 221 16.31 -0.06 7.91
CA SER A 221 14.86 -0.23 7.65
C SER A 221 14.01 -0.25 8.93
N ILE A 222 14.54 -0.75 10.04
CA ILE A 222 13.79 -0.87 11.31
C ILE A 222 13.38 0.50 11.90
N ARG A 223 13.99 1.60 11.43
CA ARG A 223 13.65 2.96 11.87
C ARG A 223 12.19 3.32 11.61
N TYR A 224 11.59 2.79 10.55
CA TYR A 224 10.19 3.00 10.23
C TYR A 224 9.29 2.32 11.26
N ASP A 225 9.56 1.05 11.60
CA ASP A 225 8.83 0.33 12.64
C ASP A 225 8.94 1.01 14.01
N VAL A 226 10.12 1.53 14.34
CA VAL A 226 10.36 2.25 15.60
C VAL A 226 9.64 3.60 15.60
N GLY A 227 9.68 4.34 14.49
CA GLY A 227 8.93 5.59 14.33
C GLY A 227 7.42 5.39 14.49
N ILE A 228 6.88 4.34 13.85
CA ILE A 228 5.48 3.92 13.98
C ILE A 228 5.16 3.57 15.44
N LEU A 229 5.97 2.72 16.08
CA LEU A 229 5.76 2.37 17.48
C LEU A 229 5.78 3.59 18.40
N MET A 230 6.73 4.50 18.22
CA MET A 230 6.82 5.74 19.02
C MET A 230 5.61 6.64 18.79
N ALA A 231 5.12 6.74 17.56
CA ALA A 231 3.93 7.53 17.23
C ALA A 231 2.67 6.97 17.89
N ILE A 232 2.52 5.64 17.88
CA ILE A 232 1.41 4.95 18.52
C ILE A 232 1.53 5.09 20.05
N MET A 233 2.74 4.96 20.61
CA MET A 233 3.00 5.09 22.05
C MET A 233 2.80 6.51 22.61
N ALA A 234 2.84 7.53 21.74
CA ALA A 234 2.44 8.89 22.10
C ALA A 234 0.96 8.94 22.56
N ASN A 235 0.16 7.91 22.24
CA ASN A 235 -1.17 7.65 22.78
C ASN A 235 -2.16 8.79 22.49
N ASN A 236 -2.02 9.39 21.31
CA ASN A 236 -2.94 10.40 20.81
C ASN A 236 -4.24 9.71 20.41
N ARG A 237 -5.24 9.81 21.29
CA ARG A 237 -6.61 9.39 21.00
C ARG A 237 -7.17 10.30 19.92
N ARG A 238 -7.83 9.71 18.93
CA ARG A 238 -8.40 10.47 17.82
C ARG A 238 -9.79 9.96 17.53
N HIS A 239 -10.74 10.88 17.60
CA HIS A 239 -12.12 10.62 17.23
C HIS A 239 -12.25 10.69 15.70
N ALA A 240 -12.90 9.68 15.11
CA ALA A 240 -13.15 9.62 13.68
C ALA A 240 -14.49 8.94 13.39
N SER A 241 -15.14 9.39 12.32
CA SER A 241 -16.23 8.65 11.67
C SER A 241 -15.65 7.90 10.47
N LEU A 242 -15.80 6.58 10.50
CA LEU A 242 -15.39 5.64 9.47
C LEU A 242 -16.63 5.14 8.74
N TYR A 243 -16.63 5.15 7.42
CA TYR A 243 -17.69 4.53 6.62
C TYR A 243 -17.07 3.45 5.76
N LEU A 244 -17.50 2.20 5.93
CA LEU A 244 -17.07 1.06 5.12
C LEU A 244 -18.27 0.56 4.34
N ASP A 245 -18.23 0.67 3.01
CA ASP A 245 -19.34 0.27 2.12
C ASP A 245 -20.71 0.84 2.58
N GLY A 246 -20.72 2.10 3.03
CA GLY A 246 -21.91 2.78 3.55
C GLY A 246 -22.20 2.56 5.04
N HIS A 247 -21.57 1.59 5.69
CA HIS A 247 -21.76 1.33 7.12
C HIS A 247 -20.91 2.25 7.98
N LYS A 248 -21.56 3.09 8.80
CA LYS A 248 -20.89 4.04 9.70
C LYS A 248 -20.43 3.37 10.99
N MET A 249 -19.19 3.65 11.37
CA MET A 249 -18.58 3.35 12.67
C MET A 249 -17.97 4.65 13.23
N GLU A 250 -18.29 5.02 14.46
CA GLU A 250 -17.82 6.25 15.07
C GLU A 250 -17.33 5.97 16.50
N ASP A 251 -16.04 6.20 16.75
CA ASP A 251 -15.40 5.91 18.04
C ASP A 251 -14.05 6.67 18.15
N ASP A 252 -13.40 6.50 19.29
CA ASP A 252 -11.99 6.84 19.51
C ASP A 252 -11.09 5.69 19.04
N TYR A 253 -10.22 5.99 18.07
CA TYR A 253 -9.30 5.05 17.49
C TYR A 253 -7.84 5.43 17.74
N THR A 254 -6.97 4.42 17.69
CA THR A 254 -5.52 4.59 17.82
C THR A 254 -4.85 4.75 16.45
N LEU A 255 -5.19 3.84 15.52
CA LEU A 255 -4.55 3.70 14.22
C LEU A 255 -5.47 2.93 13.27
N PHE A 256 -5.52 3.35 12.01
CA PHE A 256 -6.03 2.56 10.90
C PHE A 256 -4.89 2.19 9.97
N LEU A 257 -4.87 0.93 9.52
CA LEU A 257 -3.96 0.39 8.52
C LEU A 257 -4.82 -0.20 7.40
N VAL A 258 -4.92 0.51 6.29
CA VAL A 258 -5.66 0.09 5.10
C VAL A 258 -4.69 -0.53 4.12
N GLN A 259 -4.97 -1.75 3.65
CA GLN A 259 -3.99 -2.61 3.02
C GLN A 259 -4.55 -3.37 1.83
N ASN A 260 -3.81 -3.32 0.74
CA ASN A 260 -3.93 -4.28 -0.36
C ASN A 260 -2.86 -5.39 -0.23
N SER A 261 -1.68 -5.02 0.24
CA SER A 261 -0.54 -5.91 0.43
C SER A 261 -0.54 -6.56 1.81
N GLN A 262 0.07 -7.75 1.91
CA GLN A 262 0.16 -8.49 3.17
C GLN A 262 1.22 -7.91 4.08
N THR A 263 2.29 -7.37 3.50
CA THR A 263 3.43 -6.82 4.24
C THR A 263 3.61 -5.32 4.03
N GLY A 264 4.27 -4.68 5.00
CA GLY A 264 4.67 -3.28 4.91
C GLY A 264 5.97 -2.99 5.66
N GLY A 265 6.65 -1.90 5.29
CA GLY A 265 7.88 -1.46 5.94
C GLY A 265 9.01 -2.49 5.85
N SER A 266 9.47 -3.00 7.00
CA SER A 266 10.54 -4.01 7.10
C SER A 266 10.05 -5.46 6.90
N LEU A 267 9.08 -5.67 6.01
CA LEU A 267 8.37 -6.94 5.79
C LEU A 267 7.52 -7.37 7.00
N LEU A 268 6.97 -6.40 7.74
CA LEU A 268 6.03 -6.71 8.81
C LEU A 268 4.74 -7.26 8.19
N PRO A 269 4.22 -8.42 8.64
CA PRO A 269 2.99 -9.01 8.14
C PRO A 269 1.79 -8.26 8.71
N LEU A 270 1.51 -7.10 8.15
CA LEU A 270 0.51 -6.16 8.65
C LEU A 270 -0.92 -6.68 8.40
N ALA A 271 -1.23 -7.21 7.21
CA ALA A 271 -2.54 -7.77 6.87
C ALA A 271 -2.38 -9.17 6.23
N PRO A 272 -2.18 -10.23 7.03
CA PRO A 272 -1.98 -11.57 6.49
C PRO A 272 -3.17 -12.12 5.69
N GLY A 273 -4.35 -11.49 5.81
CA GLY A 273 -5.58 -11.88 5.11
C GLY A 273 -5.81 -11.17 3.77
N ALA A 274 -4.93 -10.25 3.38
CA ALA A 274 -5.04 -9.47 2.16
C ALA A 274 -4.57 -10.26 0.92
N SER A 275 -5.17 -9.94 -0.22
CA SER A 275 -4.79 -10.43 -1.54
C SER A 275 -4.68 -9.22 -2.48
N LEU A 276 -3.76 -9.27 -3.44
CA LEU A 276 -3.46 -8.13 -4.30
C LEU A 276 -4.48 -7.91 -5.44
N ASP A 277 -5.40 -8.84 -5.66
CA ASP A 277 -6.22 -8.93 -6.89
C ASP A 277 -7.67 -9.43 -6.68
N ASP A 278 -8.17 -9.47 -5.44
CA ASP A 278 -9.49 -10.01 -5.09
C ASP A 278 -10.64 -8.98 -5.18
N GLY A 279 -10.31 -7.72 -5.49
CA GLY A 279 -11.23 -6.61 -5.72
C GLY A 279 -11.75 -5.96 -4.43
N ILE A 280 -11.07 -6.18 -3.31
CA ILE A 280 -11.38 -5.59 -1.99
C ILE A 280 -10.08 -5.22 -1.27
N MET A 281 -10.18 -4.40 -0.23
CA MET A 281 -9.03 -4.12 0.65
C MET A 281 -9.36 -4.39 2.11
N ASP A 282 -8.31 -4.67 2.88
CA ASP A 282 -8.39 -4.95 4.31
C ASP A 282 -8.12 -3.68 5.10
N ILE A 283 -8.91 -3.40 6.13
CA ILE A 283 -8.62 -2.35 7.12
C ILE A 283 -8.40 -2.94 8.51
N GLY A 284 -7.16 -2.89 8.98
CA GLY A 284 -6.78 -3.16 10.36
C GLY A 284 -7.08 -1.95 11.26
N ILE A 285 -8.07 -2.08 12.13
CA ILE A 285 -8.48 -1.06 13.09
C ILE A 285 -7.90 -1.39 14.47
N LEU A 286 -7.01 -0.53 14.95
CA LEU A 286 -6.59 -0.54 16.35
C LEU A 286 -7.55 0.34 17.15
N LYS A 287 -8.46 -0.32 17.86
CA LYS A 287 -9.38 0.31 18.81
C LYS A 287 -8.59 1.02 19.92
N LYS A 288 -9.27 1.77 20.79
CA LYS A 288 -8.66 2.39 21.96
C LYS A 288 -7.79 1.42 22.77
N MET A 289 -6.49 1.69 22.79
CA MET A 289 -5.47 0.85 23.44
C MET A 289 -4.71 1.62 24.53
N THR A 290 -4.21 0.89 25.53
CA THR A 290 -3.18 1.40 26.44
C THR A 290 -1.78 1.19 25.83
N ARG A 291 -0.75 1.88 26.36
CA ARG A 291 0.65 1.63 25.95
C ARG A 291 1.07 0.17 26.09
N ARG A 292 0.56 -0.55 27.09
CA ARG A 292 0.83 -1.99 27.29
C ARG A 292 0.20 -2.83 26.17
N ASP A 293 -1.01 -2.51 25.77
CA ASP A 293 -1.68 -3.19 24.65
C ASP A 293 -0.92 -2.96 23.33
N ILE A 294 -0.47 -1.72 23.08
CA ILE A 294 0.32 -1.36 21.90
C ILE A 294 1.61 -2.20 21.84
N LEU A 295 2.37 -2.25 22.95
CA LEU A 295 3.60 -3.04 23.01
C LEU A 295 3.32 -4.54 22.83
N LYS A 296 2.20 -5.04 23.36
CA LYS A 296 1.78 -6.43 23.19
C LYS A 296 1.43 -6.72 21.73
N ALA A 297 0.57 -5.91 21.10
CA ALA A 297 0.15 -6.04 19.72
C ALA A 297 1.35 -5.96 18.77
N PHE A 298 2.22 -4.95 18.92
CA PHE A 298 3.43 -4.82 18.12
C PHE A 298 4.39 -6.02 18.28
N GLY A 299 4.55 -6.51 19.51
CA GLY A 299 5.34 -7.71 19.78
C GLY A 299 4.72 -9.01 19.25
N LEU A 300 3.42 -9.03 18.95
CA LEU A 300 2.74 -10.13 18.25
C LEU A 300 2.88 -9.99 16.73
N LEU A 301 2.77 -8.76 16.20
CA LEU A 301 2.98 -8.44 14.79
C LEU A 301 4.37 -8.90 14.31
N LYS A 302 5.43 -8.51 15.03
CA LYS A 302 6.82 -8.94 14.74
C LYS A 302 7.03 -10.44 14.84
N LYS A 303 6.09 -11.17 15.45
CA LYS A 303 6.10 -12.63 15.55
C LYS A 303 5.08 -13.17 14.56
N GLU A 304 5.38 -13.04 13.27
CA GLU A 304 4.62 -13.68 12.17
C GLU A 304 3.12 -13.30 12.20
N GLY A 305 2.78 -12.03 12.41
CA GLY A 305 1.41 -11.53 12.20
C GLY A 305 0.39 -11.93 13.27
N ARG A 306 0.83 -12.35 14.47
CA ARG A 306 -0.06 -12.78 15.55
C ARG A 306 -0.89 -11.65 16.18
N HIS A 307 -0.67 -10.39 15.79
CA HIS A 307 -1.43 -9.23 16.28
C HIS A 307 -2.90 -9.30 15.88
N VAL A 308 -3.24 -10.00 14.81
CA VAL A 308 -4.64 -10.21 14.38
C VAL A 308 -5.50 -10.89 15.45
N PHE A 309 -4.89 -11.66 16.37
CA PHE A 309 -5.59 -12.28 17.49
C PHE A 309 -5.68 -11.40 18.75
N HIS A 310 -5.20 -10.16 18.69
CA HIS A 310 -5.28 -9.25 19.82
C HIS A 310 -6.71 -8.67 19.91
N PRO A 311 -7.39 -8.69 21.07
CA PRO A 311 -8.81 -8.31 21.20
C PRO A 311 -9.14 -6.82 20.95
N ARG A 312 -8.13 -6.02 20.59
CA ARG A 312 -8.25 -4.58 20.25
C ARG A 312 -7.78 -4.28 18.84
N VAL A 313 -7.45 -5.31 18.06
CA VAL A 313 -7.14 -5.25 16.65
C VAL A 313 -8.28 -5.98 15.97
N VAL A 314 -9.03 -5.30 15.13
CA VAL A 314 -10.07 -5.90 14.31
C VAL A 314 -9.78 -5.62 12.85
N TYR A 315 -10.20 -6.51 11.97
CA TYR A 315 -10.07 -6.31 10.53
C TYR A 315 -11.45 -6.35 9.89
N HIS A 316 -11.63 -5.54 8.86
CA HIS A 316 -12.78 -5.59 7.97
C HIS A 316 -12.29 -5.58 6.53
N ARG A 317 -13.14 -6.02 5.60
CA ARG A 317 -12.94 -5.82 4.16
C ARG A 317 -13.92 -4.79 3.64
N PHE A 318 -13.51 -4.04 2.62
CA PHE A 318 -14.33 -3.01 2.02
C PHE A 318 -13.97 -2.78 0.55
N LYS A 319 -14.86 -2.09 -0.18
CA LYS A 319 -14.61 -1.52 -1.52
C LYS A 319 -14.62 0.00 -1.50
N GLU A 320 -15.41 0.59 -0.63
CA GLU A 320 -15.47 2.03 -0.40
C GLU A 320 -15.17 2.35 1.06
N LEU A 321 -14.28 3.32 1.27
CA LEU A 321 -13.87 3.79 2.57
C LEU A 321 -13.98 5.31 2.64
N LYS A 322 -14.62 5.84 3.68
CA LYS A 322 -14.55 7.26 4.03
C LYS A 322 -14.06 7.44 5.45
N ILE A 323 -13.13 8.37 5.64
CA ILE A 323 -12.62 8.76 6.95
C ILE A 323 -12.88 10.25 7.15
N GLU A 324 -13.73 10.57 8.11
CA GLU A 324 -14.04 11.92 8.54
C GLU A 324 -13.54 12.15 9.95
N THR A 325 -13.01 13.33 10.21
CA THR A 325 -12.53 13.73 11.53
C THR A 325 -13.00 15.15 11.86
N PRO A 326 -13.21 15.49 13.15
CA PRO A 326 -13.66 16.83 13.53
C PRO A 326 -12.72 17.97 13.11
N LYS A 327 -11.42 17.66 12.98
CA LYS A 327 -10.39 18.54 12.43
C LYS A 327 -9.51 17.75 11.47
N PRO A 328 -8.91 18.38 10.44
CA PRO A 328 -8.00 17.69 9.53
C PRO A 328 -6.86 16.99 10.29
N THR A 329 -6.59 15.76 9.90
CA THR A 329 -5.54 14.91 10.47
C THR A 329 -4.77 14.25 9.36
N ALA A 330 -3.46 14.10 9.54
CA ALA A 330 -2.58 13.60 8.50
C ALA A 330 -2.92 12.16 8.10
N ILE A 331 -2.79 11.91 6.80
CA ILE A 331 -2.84 10.62 6.15
C ILE A 331 -1.45 10.32 5.58
N ASN A 332 -1.00 9.08 5.75
CA ASN A 332 0.17 8.56 5.06
C ASN A 332 -0.27 7.58 3.97
N ILE A 333 0.27 7.72 2.76
CA ILE A 333 -0.02 6.87 1.61
C ILE A 333 1.31 6.32 1.12
N ASP A 334 1.45 5.00 1.08
CA ASP A 334 2.64 4.26 0.62
C ASP A 334 3.98 4.77 1.19
N GLY A 335 3.94 5.27 2.44
CA GLY A 335 5.11 5.79 3.15
C GLY A 335 5.26 7.30 3.16
N GLU A 336 4.42 8.05 2.44
CA GLU A 336 4.50 9.51 2.34
C GLU A 336 3.34 10.25 3.04
N ASN A 337 3.66 11.31 3.78
CA ASN A 337 2.64 12.17 4.41
C ASN A 337 2.23 13.28 3.45
N ILE A 338 1.26 13.00 2.58
CA ILE A 338 0.92 13.87 1.44
C ILE A 338 -0.40 14.61 1.60
N GLY A 339 -1.23 14.24 2.58
CA GLY A 339 -2.52 14.89 2.77
C GLY A 339 -3.13 14.68 4.13
N SER A 340 -4.35 15.17 4.26
CA SER A 340 -5.14 15.15 5.49
C SER A 340 -6.59 14.76 5.22
N THR A 341 -7.27 14.28 6.25
CA THR A 341 -8.72 14.06 6.24
C THR A 341 -9.50 15.35 5.94
N PRO A 342 -10.71 15.24 5.35
CA PRO A 342 -11.44 14.02 5.01
C PRO A 342 -10.76 13.22 3.88
N LEU A 343 -10.93 11.91 3.92
CA LEU A 343 -10.44 10.97 2.91
C LEU A 343 -11.60 10.15 2.37
N ASN A 344 -11.68 10.04 1.05
CA ASN A 344 -12.51 9.06 0.35
C ASN A 344 -11.60 8.11 -0.40
N MET A 345 -11.92 6.82 -0.36
CA MET A 345 -11.19 5.78 -1.04
C MET A 345 -12.14 4.82 -1.74
N GLU A 346 -11.79 4.45 -2.96
CA GLU A 346 -12.48 3.47 -3.80
C GLU A 346 -11.47 2.41 -4.26
N VAL A 347 -11.83 1.14 -4.13
CA VAL A 347 -11.04 0.02 -4.64
C VAL A 347 -11.34 -0.19 -6.11
N LEU A 348 -10.32 0.00 -6.95
CA LEU A 348 -10.31 -0.26 -8.37
C LEU A 348 -9.77 -1.68 -8.61
N ALA A 349 -10.69 -2.61 -8.85
CA ALA A 349 -10.36 -4.02 -8.99
C ALA A 349 -9.62 -4.29 -10.31
N SER A 350 -8.44 -4.88 -10.22
CA SER A 350 -7.60 -5.31 -11.35
C SER A 350 -7.27 -4.20 -12.32
N GLU A 351 -7.13 -2.99 -11.78
CA GLU A 351 -6.98 -1.75 -12.54
C GLU A 351 -5.68 -1.72 -13.34
N VAL A 352 -4.61 -2.32 -12.81
CA VAL A 352 -3.31 -2.38 -13.49
C VAL A 352 -2.76 -3.80 -13.54
N LYS A 353 -1.89 -4.04 -14.51
CA LYS A 353 -1.13 -5.30 -14.65
C LYS A 353 0.30 -5.09 -14.18
N ILE A 354 0.85 -6.05 -13.46
CA ILE A 354 2.24 -6.03 -13.01
C ILE A 354 2.95 -7.31 -13.45
N PHE A 355 4.19 -7.22 -13.94
CA PHE A 355 4.95 -8.40 -14.33
C PHE A 355 5.18 -9.31 -13.11
N HIS A 356 4.88 -10.61 -13.28
CA HIS A 356 4.96 -11.60 -12.21
C HIS A 356 5.32 -13.00 -12.74
#